data_AF-A0AAV5IS11-F1
#
_entry.id   AF-A0AAV5IS11-F1
#
_cell.length_a   1.000
_cell.length_b   1.000
_cell.length_c   1.000
_cell.angle_alpha   90.00
_cell.angle_beta   90.00
_cell.angle_gamma   90.00
#
_symmetry.space_group_name_H-M   'P 1'
#
loop_
_entity.id
_entity.type
_entity.pdbx_description
1 polymer ?
#
loop_
_entity_poly.entity_id
_entity_poly.type
_entity_poly.pdbx_seq_one_letter_code
_entity_poly.pdbx_strand_id
1 'polypeptide(L)'
;MSPAEQDLNPNRSLVFHMEGVLLRSFSVFPYFMLVAFEAGGPLRAFVLLLLYPLLCLVGRKIGMKIMVFVTFVGLKEETFRIGSTVLPKFFLEDIGNEGFDMVMKYCGRKIGVSEMPRVMVERFLRDYLRVEGVVGKELKVISGHFTGLMEEKNTDLDGVFSSLDIGLCCFKNRKLFSQCEVVYLVNEGEKGNWEALPREKYPRELIFHDGRLAFRPTPIATLFMHQQRAKPVGHEGKTTGCTLCL
;
A
#
# COMPACT_ATOMS: atom_id res chain seq x y z
N MET A 1 -36.90 -4.67 7.21
CA MET A 1 -36.01 -5.64 6.53
C MET A 1 -34.68 -4.92 6.31
N SER A 2 -33.66 -5.20 7.13
CA SER A 2 -32.37 -4.48 7.09
C SER A 2 -31.42 -5.16 6.08
N PRO A 3 -30.60 -4.44 5.30
CA PRO A 3 -29.79 -5.02 4.22
C PRO A 3 -28.47 -5.69 4.68
N ALA A 4 -28.35 -6.10 5.95
CA ALA A 4 -27.04 -6.38 6.56
C ALA A 4 -26.74 -7.85 6.91
N GLU A 5 -27.55 -8.83 6.46
CA GLU A 5 -27.34 -10.25 6.82
C GLU A 5 -27.51 -11.24 5.66
N GLN A 6 -27.27 -10.84 4.42
CA GLN A 6 -27.23 -11.78 3.30
C GLN A 6 -25.78 -12.03 2.84
N ASP A 7 -25.37 -13.29 2.99
CA ASP A 7 -24.32 -14.00 2.25
C ASP A 7 -22.87 -13.93 2.76
N LEU A 8 -22.60 -14.47 3.94
CA LEU A 8 -21.31 -15.13 4.20
C LEU A 8 -21.42 -16.62 3.85
N ASN A 9 -21.47 -16.93 2.54
CA ASN A 9 -21.17 -18.28 2.09
C ASN A 9 -19.64 -18.47 2.14
N PRO A 10 -19.10 -19.39 2.96
CA PRO A 10 -17.66 -19.58 3.13
C PRO A 10 -16.93 -20.04 1.85
N ASN A 11 -17.68 -20.44 0.82
CA ASN A 11 -17.13 -20.85 -0.47
C ASN A 11 -16.94 -19.69 -1.47
N ARG A 12 -17.41 -18.47 -1.15
CA ARG A 12 -17.15 -17.29 -1.99
C ARG A 12 -15.72 -16.80 -1.78
N SER A 13 -15.17 -16.08 -2.76
CA SER A 13 -13.93 -15.34 -2.57
C SER A 13 -14.17 -13.84 -2.60
N LEU A 14 -13.46 -13.11 -1.74
CA LEU A 14 -13.42 -11.66 -1.71
C LEU A 14 -12.24 -11.18 -2.54
N VAL A 15 -12.51 -10.49 -3.62
CA VAL A 15 -11.50 -9.85 -4.44
C VAL A 15 -11.56 -8.35 -4.20
N PHE A 16 -10.45 -7.72 -3.80
CA PHE A 16 -10.44 -6.29 -3.49
C PHE A 16 -9.29 -5.54 -4.15
N HIS A 17 -9.56 -4.33 -4.61
CA HIS A 17 -8.54 -3.44 -5.15
C HIS A 17 -7.78 -2.74 -4.03
N MET A 18 -6.49 -3.05 -3.83
CA MET A 18 -5.69 -2.56 -2.71
C MET A 18 -5.74 -1.03 -2.58
N GLU A 19 -5.41 -0.30 -3.65
CA GLU A 19 -5.31 1.16 -3.64
C GLU A 19 -6.69 1.81 -3.51
N GLY A 20 -7.72 1.13 -4.04
CA GLY A 20 -9.09 1.62 -4.07
C GLY A 20 -9.86 1.36 -2.78
N VAL A 21 -9.56 0.27 -2.09
CA VAL A 21 -10.32 -0.22 -0.94
C VAL A 21 -9.57 0.00 0.37
N LEU A 22 -8.24 -0.10 0.40
CA LEU A 22 -7.49 -0.05 1.66
C LEU A 22 -6.87 1.32 1.92
N LEU A 23 -6.19 1.90 0.93
CA LEU A 23 -5.41 3.13 1.13
C LEU A 23 -6.31 4.36 1.25
N ARG A 24 -6.01 5.30 2.15
CA ARG A 24 -6.76 6.56 2.29
C ARG A 24 -6.57 7.46 1.07
N SER A 25 -5.37 7.48 0.51
CA SER A 25 -5.05 8.21 -0.72
C SER A 25 -4.95 7.29 -1.93
N PHE A 26 -5.36 7.80 -3.10
CA PHE A 26 -5.16 7.13 -4.39
C PHE A 26 -3.74 7.33 -4.96
N SER A 27 -2.90 8.12 -4.30
CA SER A 27 -1.55 8.39 -4.79
C SER A 27 -0.60 7.25 -4.43
N VAL A 28 -0.13 6.54 -5.46
CA VAL A 28 0.89 5.49 -5.32
C VAL A 28 2.32 6.03 -5.27
N PHE A 29 2.51 7.30 -5.64
CA PHE A 29 3.83 7.94 -5.74
C PHE A 29 4.70 7.81 -4.46
N PRO A 30 4.18 8.01 -3.24
CA PRO A 30 4.99 7.90 -2.02
C PRO A 30 5.66 6.53 -1.86
N TYR A 31 5.01 5.44 -2.30
CA TYR A 31 5.57 4.09 -2.23
C TYR A 31 6.70 3.89 -3.25
N PHE A 32 6.55 4.44 -4.47
CA PHE A 32 7.62 4.42 -5.47
C PHE A 32 8.83 5.25 -5.04
N MET A 33 8.59 6.41 -4.43
CA MET A 33 9.66 7.25 -3.88
C MET A 33 10.37 6.58 -2.71
N LEU A 34 9.63 5.90 -1.83
CA LEU A 34 10.20 5.13 -0.74
C LEU A 34 11.11 4.00 -1.25
N VAL A 35 10.63 3.19 -2.19
CA VAL A 35 11.45 2.11 -2.79
C VAL A 35 12.66 2.70 -3.52
N ALA A 36 12.47 3.79 -4.25
CA ALA A 36 13.57 4.46 -4.93
C ALA A 36 14.65 4.93 -3.95
N PHE A 37 14.26 5.40 -2.77
CA PHE A 37 15.19 5.83 -1.72
C PHE A 37 15.88 4.66 -1.02
N GLU A 38 15.11 3.71 -0.50
CA GLU A 38 15.61 2.62 0.36
C GLU A 38 16.35 1.53 -0.42
N ALA A 39 15.85 1.16 -1.59
CA ALA A 39 16.49 0.14 -2.42
C ALA A 39 17.42 0.75 -3.48
N GLY A 40 17.07 1.91 -4.02
CA GLY A 40 17.77 2.54 -5.15
C GLY A 40 18.69 3.71 -4.81
N GLY A 41 18.67 4.20 -3.57
CA GLY A 41 19.45 5.34 -3.09
C GLY A 41 18.82 6.71 -3.33
N PRO A 42 19.33 7.76 -2.65
CA PRO A 42 18.74 9.10 -2.64
C PRO A 42 18.74 9.79 -4.01
N LEU A 43 19.72 9.52 -4.87
CA LEU A 43 19.76 10.07 -6.24
C LEU A 43 18.55 9.61 -7.06
N ARG A 44 18.18 8.34 -6.97
CA ARG A 44 17.03 7.78 -7.68
C ARG A 44 15.73 8.38 -7.17
N ALA A 45 15.59 8.52 -5.85
CA ALA A 45 14.45 9.18 -5.23
C ALA A 45 14.34 10.65 -5.66
N PHE A 46 15.47 11.36 -5.72
CA PHE A 46 15.52 12.75 -6.16
C PHE A 46 15.11 12.92 -7.63
N VAL A 47 15.59 12.04 -8.53
CA VAL A 47 15.14 12.03 -9.93
C VAL A 47 13.63 11.82 -10.02
N LEU A 48 13.10 10.86 -9.27
CA LEU A 48 11.66 10.59 -9.25
C LEU A 48 10.85 11.78 -8.70
N LEU A 49 11.39 12.48 -7.69
CA LEU A 49 10.80 13.70 -7.13
C LEU A 49 10.75 14.83 -8.15
N LEU A 50 11.84 15.06 -8.89
CA LEU A 50 11.88 16.06 -9.97
C LEU A 50 10.91 15.74 -11.11
N LEU A 51 10.65 14.45 -11.37
CA LEU A 51 9.69 14.01 -12.37
C LEU A 51 8.23 14.14 -11.91
N TYR A 52 7.96 14.32 -10.62
CA TYR A 52 6.59 14.35 -10.07
C TYR A 52 5.65 15.34 -10.78
N PRO A 53 6.03 16.60 -11.07
CA PRO A 53 5.16 17.52 -11.79
C PRO A 53 4.80 17.01 -13.20
N LEU A 54 5.73 16.35 -13.89
CA LEU A 54 5.49 15.75 -15.20
C LEU A 54 4.59 14.51 -15.09
N LEU A 55 4.76 13.70 -14.03
CA LEU A 55 3.91 12.55 -13.74
C LEU A 55 2.44 12.95 -13.56
N CYS A 56 2.18 14.13 -12.99
CA CYS A 56 0.83 14.69 -12.89
C CYS A 56 0.19 15.01 -14.24
N LEU A 57 0.99 15.23 -15.30
CA LEU A 57 0.50 15.64 -16.64
C LEU A 57 0.29 14.45 -17.61
N VAL A 58 1.10 13.40 -17.51
CA VAL A 58 1.12 12.28 -18.48
C VAL A 58 0.01 11.23 -18.27
N GLY A 59 -0.83 11.38 -17.25
CA GLY A 59 -1.92 10.47 -16.92
C GLY A 59 -1.49 9.17 -16.23
N ARG A 60 -2.44 8.46 -15.62
CA ARG A 60 -2.16 7.33 -14.69
C ARG A 60 -1.38 6.17 -15.32
N LYS A 61 -1.75 5.74 -16.54
CA LYS A 61 -1.15 4.58 -17.20
C LYS A 61 0.33 4.82 -17.55
N ILE A 62 0.63 5.96 -18.17
CA ILE A 62 1.98 6.34 -18.56
C ILE A 62 2.79 6.70 -17.31
N GLY A 63 2.19 7.47 -16.38
CA GLY A 63 2.82 7.82 -15.11
C GLY A 63 3.25 6.58 -14.31
N MET A 64 2.42 5.54 -14.23
CA MET A 64 2.80 4.26 -13.61
C MET A 64 4.02 3.63 -14.30
N LYS A 65 4.04 3.57 -15.64
CA LYS A 65 5.19 3.03 -16.39
C LYS A 65 6.48 3.82 -16.11
N ILE A 66 6.41 5.15 -16.04
CA ILE A 66 7.57 6.01 -15.73
C ILE A 66 8.03 5.79 -14.28
N MET A 67 7.11 5.78 -13.30
CA MET A 67 7.44 5.53 -11.90
C MET A 67 8.12 4.18 -11.73
N VAL A 68 7.57 3.12 -12.33
CA VAL A 68 8.17 1.78 -12.29
C VAL A 68 9.55 1.78 -12.93
N PHE A 69 9.71 2.40 -14.10
CA PHE A 69 11.00 2.45 -14.77
C PHE A 69 12.07 3.12 -13.90
N VAL A 70 11.80 4.33 -13.43
CA VAL A 70 12.74 5.10 -12.60
C VAL A 70 13.05 4.39 -11.27
N THR A 71 12.03 3.82 -10.62
CA THR A 71 12.21 3.13 -9.33
C THR A 71 13.00 1.84 -9.46
N PHE A 72 12.82 1.06 -10.54
CA PHE A 72 13.35 -0.30 -10.62
C PHE A 72 14.50 -0.51 -11.59
N VAL A 73 14.71 0.34 -12.60
CA VAL A 73 15.76 0.10 -13.60
C VAL A 73 17.14 -0.11 -12.95
N GLY A 74 17.80 -1.21 -13.31
CA GLY A 74 19.13 -1.59 -12.81
C GLY A 74 19.20 -1.95 -11.32
N LEU A 75 18.07 -2.02 -10.63
CA LEU A 75 18.03 -2.43 -9.22
C LEU A 75 18.23 -3.95 -9.13
N LYS A 76 19.13 -4.39 -8.25
CA LYS A 76 19.29 -5.81 -7.94
C LYS A 76 18.09 -6.32 -7.15
N GLU A 77 17.62 -7.51 -7.50
CA GLU A 77 16.49 -8.16 -6.82
C GLU A 77 16.76 -8.38 -5.32
N GLU A 78 17.98 -8.78 -4.98
CA GLU A 78 18.43 -8.93 -3.58
C GLU A 78 18.35 -7.62 -2.79
N THR A 79 18.79 -6.51 -3.38
CA THR A 79 18.77 -5.18 -2.75
C THR A 79 17.34 -4.70 -2.57
N PHE A 80 16.47 -4.92 -3.55
CA PHE A 80 15.05 -4.64 -3.41
C PHE A 80 14.41 -5.45 -2.28
N ARG A 81 14.72 -6.74 -2.15
CA ARG A 81 14.15 -7.58 -1.08
C ARG A 81 14.46 -7.05 0.32
N ILE A 82 15.65 -6.48 0.50
CA ILE A 82 16.06 -5.85 1.76
C ILE A 82 15.41 -4.47 1.91
N GLY A 83 15.53 -3.61 0.89
CA GLY A 83 15.00 -2.23 0.91
C GLY A 83 13.48 -2.14 0.91
N SER A 84 12.75 -3.18 0.49
CA SER A 84 11.28 -3.21 0.51
C SER A 84 10.68 -3.60 1.86
N THR A 85 11.51 -3.95 2.85
CA THR A 85 11.05 -4.28 4.22
C THR A 85 10.31 -3.14 4.90
N VAL A 86 10.53 -1.89 4.47
CA VAL A 86 9.82 -0.72 4.99
C VAL A 86 8.40 -0.58 4.44
N LEU A 87 8.09 -1.13 3.25
CA LEU A 87 6.81 -0.91 2.57
C LEU A 87 5.59 -1.28 3.42
N PRO A 88 5.56 -2.44 4.11
CA PRO A 88 4.38 -2.83 4.91
C PRO A 88 4.03 -1.81 6.00
N LYS A 89 5.02 -1.16 6.61
CA LYS A 89 4.79 -0.08 7.59
C LYS A 89 4.06 1.09 6.95
N PHE A 90 4.57 1.58 5.82
CA PHE A 90 3.99 2.73 5.13
C PHE A 90 2.62 2.41 4.53
N PHE A 91 2.36 1.16 4.16
CA PHE A 91 1.02 0.73 3.81
C PHE A 91 0.10 0.79 5.03
N LEU A 92 0.46 0.15 6.15
CA LEU A 92 -0.34 0.15 7.38
C LEU A 92 -0.67 1.56 7.89
N GLU A 93 0.29 2.48 7.85
CA GLU A 93 0.09 3.88 8.25
C GLU A 93 -0.86 4.66 7.32
N ASP A 94 -1.04 4.20 6.07
CA ASP A 94 -1.92 4.83 5.09
C ASP A 94 -3.24 4.09 4.86
N ILE A 95 -3.47 2.98 5.55
CA ILE A 95 -4.74 2.26 5.46
C ILE A 95 -5.84 3.05 6.17
N GLY A 96 -7.01 3.10 5.54
CA GLY A 96 -8.24 3.58 6.17
C GLY A 96 -8.85 2.50 7.04
N ASN A 97 -9.23 2.87 8.25
CA ASN A 97 -9.85 1.97 9.22
C ASN A 97 -11.10 1.25 8.65
N GLU A 98 -11.89 1.97 7.87
CA GLU A 98 -13.13 1.51 7.24
C GLU A 98 -12.85 0.43 6.17
N GLY A 99 -11.90 0.70 5.29
CA GLY A 99 -11.45 -0.23 4.25
C GLY A 99 -10.82 -1.49 4.83
N PHE A 100 -10.03 -1.33 5.89
CA PHE A 100 -9.46 -2.45 6.63
C PHE A 100 -10.54 -3.33 7.27
N ASP A 101 -11.48 -2.74 8.01
CA ASP A 101 -12.56 -3.47 8.66
C ASP A 101 -13.41 -4.21 7.63
N MET A 102 -13.68 -3.61 6.46
CA MET A 102 -14.43 -4.24 5.38
C MET A 102 -13.75 -5.51 4.87
N VAL A 103 -12.43 -5.48 4.65
CA VAL A 103 -11.67 -6.64 4.18
C VAL A 103 -11.46 -7.68 5.29
N MET A 104 -11.26 -7.24 6.53
CA MET A 104 -10.93 -8.12 7.65
C MET A 104 -12.15 -8.82 8.27
N LYS A 105 -13.35 -8.23 8.16
CA LYS A 105 -14.60 -8.88 8.56
C LYS A 105 -14.95 -10.09 7.68
N TYR A 106 -14.36 -10.18 6.49
CA TYR A 106 -14.56 -11.32 5.61
C TYR A 106 -13.71 -12.52 6.04
N CYS A 107 -14.38 -13.61 6.41
CA CYS A 107 -13.74 -14.83 6.92
C CYS A 107 -13.38 -15.85 5.83
N GLY A 108 -13.78 -15.64 4.58
CA GLY A 108 -13.49 -16.54 3.46
C GLY A 108 -12.16 -16.25 2.75
N ARG A 109 -11.99 -16.82 1.55
CA ARG A 109 -10.82 -16.61 0.70
C ARG A 109 -10.69 -15.16 0.28
N LYS A 110 -9.52 -14.56 0.46
CA LYS A 110 -9.24 -13.16 0.08
C LYS A 110 -8.18 -13.10 -1.02
N ILE A 111 -8.43 -12.27 -2.03
CA ILE A 111 -7.52 -12.03 -3.16
C ILE A 111 -7.34 -10.52 -3.32
N GLY A 112 -6.09 -10.06 -3.25
CA GLY A 112 -5.74 -8.65 -3.46
C GLY A 112 -5.41 -8.37 -4.92
N VAL A 113 -5.98 -7.32 -5.49
CA VAL A 113 -5.67 -6.82 -6.83
C VAL A 113 -4.99 -5.46 -6.71
N SER A 114 -3.89 -5.24 -7.43
CA SER A 114 -3.14 -3.99 -7.40
C SER A 114 -2.63 -3.59 -8.79
N GLU A 115 -2.63 -2.29 -9.05
CA GLU A 115 -2.00 -1.74 -10.27
C GLU A 115 -0.48 -1.57 -10.13
N MET A 116 0.02 -1.51 -8.89
CA MET A 116 1.45 -1.50 -8.57
C MET A 116 2.12 -2.84 -8.94
N PRO A 117 3.46 -2.85 -9.11
CA PRO A 117 4.21 -4.10 -9.24
C PRO A 117 3.92 -5.06 -8.09
N ARG A 118 3.67 -6.33 -8.41
CA ARG A 118 3.35 -7.37 -7.42
C ARG A 118 4.39 -7.46 -6.31
N VAL A 119 5.67 -7.33 -6.68
CA VAL A 119 6.81 -7.34 -5.75
C VAL A 119 6.75 -6.26 -4.67
N MET A 120 6.04 -5.15 -4.90
CA MET A 120 5.87 -4.09 -3.89
C MET A 120 4.80 -4.42 -2.84
N VAL A 121 3.73 -5.11 -3.26
CA VAL A 121 2.52 -5.25 -2.45
C VAL A 121 2.35 -6.63 -1.86
N GLU A 122 2.91 -7.66 -2.48
CA GLU A 122 2.63 -9.06 -2.15
C GLU A 122 2.91 -9.38 -0.68
N ARG A 123 4.09 -9.00 -0.19
CA ARG A 123 4.49 -9.27 1.19
C ARG A 123 3.52 -8.63 2.19
N PHE A 124 3.15 -7.37 1.95
CA PHE A 124 2.20 -6.67 2.80
C PHE A 124 0.82 -7.36 2.81
N LEU A 125 0.27 -7.66 1.63
CA LEU A 125 -1.05 -8.28 1.54
C LEU A 125 -1.08 -9.69 2.16
N ARG A 126 -0.04 -10.50 1.95
CA ARG A 126 0.06 -11.85 2.54
C ARG A 126 0.28 -11.80 4.05
N ASP A 127 1.28 -11.05 4.51
CA ASP A 127 1.70 -11.06 5.92
C ASP A 127 0.68 -10.35 6.84
N TYR A 128 0.01 -9.30 6.35
CA TYR A 128 -0.86 -8.46 7.18
C TYR A 128 -2.34 -8.73 6.91
N LEU A 129 -2.76 -8.92 5.66
CA LEU A 129 -4.18 -9.12 5.35
C LEU A 129 -4.56 -10.59 5.16
N ARG A 130 -3.60 -11.51 5.24
CA ARG A 130 -3.80 -12.96 5.10
C ARG A 130 -4.54 -13.30 3.80
N VAL A 131 -4.14 -12.67 2.70
CA VAL A 131 -4.69 -13.00 1.38
C VAL A 131 -4.07 -14.30 0.86
N GLU A 132 -4.88 -15.11 0.19
CA GLU A 132 -4.44 -16.35 -0.45
C GLU A 132 -3.74 -16.06 -1.79
N GLY A 133 -4.22 -15.03 -2.50
CA GLY A 133 -3.71 -14.62 -3.80
C GLY A 133 -3.46 -13.11 -3.92
N VAL A 134 -2.50 -12.76 -4.75
CA VAL A 134 -2.22 -11.36 -5.14
C VAL A 134 -2.10 -11.29 -6.65
N VAL A 135 -2.99 -10.52 -7.27
CA VAL A 135 -2.96 -10.18 -8.68
C VAL A 135 -2.31 -8.81 -8.82
N GLY A 136 -1.14 -8.77 -9.43
CA GLY A 136 -0.40 -7.54 -9.72
C GLY A 136 0.49 -7.74 -10.93
N LYS A 137 1.06 -6.65 -11.44
CA LYS A 137 1.94 -6.71 -12.61
C LYS A 137 3.32 -7.21 -12.21
N GLU A 138 3.84 -8.17 -12.96
CA GLU A 138 5.21 -8.68 -12.76
C GLU A 138 6.24 -7.71 -13.36
N LEU A 139 7.42 -7.62 -12.74
CA LEU A 139 8.55 -6.90 -13.30
C LEU A 139 9.47 -7.86 -14.04
N LYS A 140 9.93 -7.46 -15.23
CA LYS A 140 10.91 -8.24 -15.98
C LYS A 140 12.29 -8.14 -15.32
N VAL A 141 12.89 -9.30 -15.04
CA VAL A 141 14.22 -9.45 -14.45
C VAL A 141 15.17 -10.07 -15.48
N ILE A 142 16.38 -9.53 -15.60
CA ILE A 142 17.47 -10.07 -16.42
C ILE A 142 18.72 -10.13 -15.56
N SER A 143 19.31 -11.33 -15.44
CA SER A 143 20.54 -11.55 -14.65
C SER A 143 20.46 -10.99 -13.21
N GLY A 144 19.32 -11.19 -12.54
CA GLY A 144 19.09 -10.72 -11.16
C GLY A 144 18.85 -9.21 -11.01
N HIS A 145 18.71 -8.47 -12.11
CA HIS A 145 18.44 -7.04 -12.12
C HIS A 145 17.07 -6.74 -12.74
N PHE A 146 16.32 -5.84 -12.12
CA PHE A 146 15.08 -5.34 -12.68
C PHE A 146 15.35 -4.46 -13.90
N THR A 147 14.59 -4.69 -14.96
CA THR A 147 14.66 -3.89 -16.20
C THR A 147 13.89 -2.57 -16.11
N GLY A 148 13.04 -2.41 -15.09
CA GLY A 148 12.10 -1.29 -14.98
C GLY A 148 10.87 -1.41 -15.88
N LEU A 149 10.66 -2.58 -16.51
CA LEU A 149 9.51 -2.83 -17.38
C LEU A 149 8.55 -3.83 -16.71
N MET A 150 7.25 -3.54 -16.79
CA MET A 150 6.20 -4.46 -16.37
C MET A 150 5.89 -5.44 -17.50
N GLU A 151 5.72 -6.72 -17.16
CA GLU A 151 5.16 -7.69 -18.09
C GLU A 151 3.67 -7.43 -18.26
N GLU A 152 3.24 -7.18 -19.50
CA GLU A 152 1.83 -7.22 -19.89
C GLU A 152 1.44 -8.69 -20.10
N LYS A 153 1.64 -9.54 -19.09
CA LYS A 153 0.86 -10.77 -19.07
C LYS A 153 -0.59 -10.33 -18.91
N ASN A 154 -1.47 -10.83 -19.78
CA ASN A 154 -2.87 -10.96 -19.41
C ASN A 154 -2.83 -11.79 -18.13
N THR A 155 -2.83 -11.13 -16.98
CA THR A 155 -3.15 -11.79 -15.71
C THR A 155 -4.49 -12.40 -16.02
N ASP A 156 -4.56 -13.72 -16.17
CA ASP A 156 -5.78 -14.47 -16.38
C ASP A 156 -6.64 -14.27 -15.13
N LEU A 157 -7.26 -13.11 -15.07
CA LEU A 157 -8.31 -12.74 -14.16
C LEU A 157 -9.40 -13.82 -14.27
N ASP A 158 -9.64 -14.32 -15.48
CA ASP A 158 -10.55 -15.41 -15.82
C ASP A 158 -10.33 -16.71 -15.03
N GLY A 159 -9.09 -17.02 -14.62
CA GLY A 159 -8.80 -18.21 -13.82
C GLY A 159 -8.79 -17.95 -12.30
N VAL A 160 -8.67 -16.67 -11.91
CA VAL A 160 -8.66 -16.22 -10.51
C VAL A 160 -10.07 -15.89 -10.03
N PHE A 161 -10.91 -15.36 -10.92
CA PHE A 161 -12.29 -15.04 -10.66
C PHE A 161 -13.16 -16.28 -10.87
N SER A 162 -13.52 -16.95 -9.78
CA SER A 162 -14.49 -18.04 -9.83
C SER A 162 -15.92 -17.48 -9.89
N SER A 163 -16.89 -18.27 -10.32
CA SER A 163 -18.28 -17.86 -10.58
C SER A 163 -19.09 -17.41 -9.35
N LEU A 164 -18.44 -17.13 -8.22
CA LEU A 164 -19.03 -16.79 -6.93
C LEU A 164 -18.22 -15.73 -6.15
N ASP A 165 -17.62 -14.75 -6.86
CA ASP A 165 -16.72 -13.77 -6.23
C ASP A 165 -17.38 -12.42 -5.90
N ILE A 166 -17.08 -11.90 -4.72
CA ILE A 166 -17.46 -10.56 -4.26
C ILE A 166 -16.30 -9.60 -4.59
N GLY A 167 -16.57 -8.62 -5.44
CA GLY A 167 -15.62 -7.56 -5.81
C GLY A 167 -15.75 -6.32 -4.93
N LEU A 168 -14.66 -5.84 -4.36
CA LEU A 168 -14.55 -4.52 -3.73
C LEU A 168 -13.63 -3.64 -4.58
N CYS A 169 -14.15 -2.55 -5.13
CA CYS A 169 -13.30 -1.66 -5.93
C CYS A 169 -13.75 -0.20 -5.90
N CYS A 170 -12.89 0.68 -6.38
CA CYS A 170 -13.28 2.06 -6.67
C CYS A 170 -13.93 2.13 -8.06
N PHE A 171 -14.83 3.10 -8.27
CA PHE A 171 -15.57 3.32 -9.53
C PHE A 171 -14.67 3.30 -10.78
N LYS A 172 -13.47 3.88 -10.70
CA LYS A 172 -12.51 3.94 -11.82
C LYS A 172 -12.05 2.56 -12.30
N ASN A 173 -12.10 1.56 -11.41
CA ASN A 173 -11.54 0.22 -11.63
C ASN A 173 -12.61 -0.86 -11.76
N ARG A 174 -13.88 -0.48 -11.93
CA ARG A 174 -15.01 -1.41 -12.14
C ARG A 174 -14.75 -2.44 -13.24
N LYS A 175 -14.02 -2.08 -14.30
CA LYS A 175 -13.68 -2.99 -15.41
C LYS A 175 -12.86 -4.21 -14.96
N LEU A 176 -11.99 -4.04 -13.95
CA LEU A 176 -11.17 -5.13 -13.39
C LEU A 176 -11.99 -6.16 -12.62
N PHE A 177 -13.21 -5.81 -12.21
CA PHE A 177 -14.12 -6.64 -11.40
C PHE A 177 -15.38 -7.01 -12.18
N SER A 178 -15.35 -6.89 -13.50
CA SER A 178 -16.52 -7.17 -14.36
C SER A 178 -16.97 -8.63 -14.34
N GLN A 179 -16.08 -9.53 -13.90
CA GLN A 179 -16.33 -10.96 -13.75
C GLN A 179 -16.84 -11.35 -12.36
N CYS A 180 -16.84 -10.43 -11.39
CA CYS A 180 -17.38 -10.68 -10.07
C CYS A 180 -18.91 -10.74 -10.13
N GLU A 181 -19.50 -11.63 -9.34
CA GLU A 181 -20.96 -11.80 -9.23
C GLU A 181 -21.60 -10.55 -8.63
N VAL A 182 -20.98 -10.01 -7.57
CA VAL A 182 -21.42 -8.81 -6.86
C VAL A 182 -20.24 -7.86 -6.73
N VAL A 183 -20.43 -6.58 -7.09
CA VAL A 183 -19.39 -5.56 -6.95
C VAL A 183 -19.87 -4.44 -6.05
N TYR A 184 -19.21 -4.27 -4.90
CA TYR A 184 -19.37 -3.11 -4.04
C TYR A 184 -18.37 -2.02 -4.43
N LEU A 185 -18.87 -0.80 -4.53
CA LEU A 185 -18.10 0.35 -4.94
C LEU A 185 -17.76 1.21 -3.72
N VAL A 186 -16.48 1.41 -3.49
CA VAL A 186 -15.98 2.39 -2.53
C VAL A 186 -15.96 3.76 -3.20
N ASN A 187 -16.67 4.72 -2.61
CA ASN A 187 -16.76 6.08 -3.11
C ASN A 187 -15.48 6.86 -2.79
N GLU A 188 -14.89 7.53 -3.79
CA GLU A 188 -13.68 8.33 -3.59
C GLU A 188 -13.90 9.50 -2.61
N GLY A 189 -15.10 10.09 -2.62
CA GLY A 189 -15.44 11.22 -1.74
C GLY A 189 -15.47 10.83 -0.27
N GLU A 190 -15.76 9.56 0.05
CA GLU A 190 -15.80 9.05 1.42
C GLU A 190 -14.39 8.82 1.98
N LYS A 191 -13.43 8.45 1.13
CA LYS A 191 -12.05 8.14 1.55
C LYS A 191 -11.30 9.35 2.11
N GLY A 192 -11.70 10.56 1.72
CA GLY A 192 -11.14 11.80 2.28
C GLY A 192 -11.37 11.94 3.78
N ASN A 193 -12.44 11.31 4.30
CA ASN A 193 -12.82 11.36 5.72
C ASN A 193 -12.38 10.12 6.50
N TRP A 194 -11.74 9.14 5.84
CA TRP A 194 -11.33 7.91 6.49
C TRP A 194 -10.25 8.16 7.55
N GLU A 195 -10.46 7.55 8.70
CA GLU A 195 -9.48 7.56 9.78
C GLU A 195 -8.30 6.65 9.45
N ALA A 196 -7.11 7.04 9.90
CA ALA A 196 -5.96 6.14 9.84
C ALA A 196 -6.23 4.88 10.66
N LEU A 197 -5.81 3.72 10.17
CA LEU A 197 -5.92 2.47 10.90
C LEU A 197 -5.24 2.59 12.27
N PRO A 198 -5.98 2.40 13.39
CA PRO A 198 -5.39 2.42 14.72
C PRO A 198 -4.33 1.33 14.87
N ARG A 199 -3.23 1.64 15.57
CA ARG A 199 -2.08 0.72 15.71
C ARG A 199 -2.45 -0.57 16.44
N GLU A 200 -3.46 -0.51 17.30
CA GLU A 200 -3.99 -1.63 18.08
C GLU A 200 -4.66 -2.67 17.17
N LYS A 201 -5.13 -2.26 15.98
CA LYS A 201 -5.72 -3.17 14.98
C LYS A 201 -4.68 -3.81 14.06
N TYR A 202 -3.40 -3.48 14.19
CA TYR A 202 -2.38 -4.00 13.29
C TYR A 202 -2.23 -5.51 13.50
N PRO A 203 -2.38 -6.33 12.44
CA PRO A 203 -2.32 -7.80 12.55
C PRO A 203 -1.00 -8.36 13.07
N ARG A 204 0.06 -7.55 13.02
CA ARG A 204 1.39 -7.86 13.49
C ARG A 204 2.04 -6.59 14.02
N GLU A 205 2.74 -6.70 15.15
CA GLU A 205 3.51 -5.59 15.69
C GLU A 205 4.56 -5.12 14.68
N LEU A 206 4.61 -3.81 14.47
CA LEU A 206 5.62 -3.16 13.66
C LEU A 206 6.92 -3.04 14.46
N ILE A 207 7.71 -4.11 14.49
CA ILE A 207 9.03 -4.07 15.11
C ILE A 207 10.03 -3.51 14.08
N PHE A 208 10.24 -2.19 14.10
CA PHE A 208 11.31 -1.54 13.35
C PHE A 208 12.48 -1.26 14.28
N HIS A 209 13.60 -1.93 14.03
CA HIS A 209 14.83 -1.77 14.81
C HIS A 209 15.77 -0.67 14.29
N ASP A 210 15.41 0.05 13.21
CA ASP A 210 16.38 0.88 12.51
C ASP A 210 15.86 2.29 12.19
N GLY A 211 16.69 3.30 12.49
CA GLY A 211 16.42 4.74 12.31
C GLY A 211 16.47 5.22 10.85
N ARG A 212 16.27 4.33 9.88
CA ARG A 212 16.21 4.63 8.45
C ARG A 212 14.75 4.90 8.07
N LEU A 213 14.47 6.17 7.79
CA LEU A 213 13.15 6.79 7.54
C LEU A 213 12.08 6.55 8.63
N ALA A 214 12.07 7.44 9.63
CA ALA A 214 11.00 7.52 10.62
C ALA A 214 9.68 8.10 10.07
N PHE A 215 9.68 8.71 8.87
CA PHE A 215 8.55 9.47 8.34
C PHE A 215 8.26 9.16 6.86
N ARG A 216 6.99 9.29 6.44
CA ARG A 216 6.52 9.08 5.07
C ARG A 216 7.15 10.10 4.13
N PRO A 217 7.99 9.69 3.17
CA PRO A 217 8.51 10.64 2.21
C PRO A 217 7.30 11.08 1.35
N THR A 218 6.89 12.33 1.56
CA THR A 218 6.00 13.06 0.65
C THR A 218 6.85 14.12 -0.04
N PRO A 219 6.53 14.54 -1.29
CA PRO A 219 7.33 15.54 -1.99
C PRO A 219 7.66 16.78 -1.15
N ILE A 220 6.68 17.25 -0.38
CA ILE A 220 6.80 18.39 0.52
C ILE A 220 7.65 18.03 1.74
N ALA A 221 7.38 16.90 2.41
CA ALA A 221 8.17 16.52 3.58
C ALA A 221 9.64 16.27 3.26
N THR A 222 9.95 15.74 2.07
CA THR A 222 11.32 15.52 1.61
C THR A 222 12.10 16.84 1.43
N LEU A 223 11.43 17.94 1.06
CA LEU A 223 12.04 19.28 0.97
C LEU A 223 12.44 19.86 2.35
N PHE A 224 11.74 19.48 3.42
CA PHE A 224 11.99 20.00 4.78
C PHE A 224 12.91 19.12 5.64
N MET A 225 13.51 18.06 5.07
CA MET A 225 14.35 17.11 5.81
C MET A 225 15.64 17.70 6.39
N HIS A 226 16.04 18.92 6.01
CA HIS A 226 17.26 19.57 6.51
C HIS A 226 17.11 20.40 7.80
N GLN A 227 15.94 20.41 8.47
CA GLN A 227 15.74 21.32 9.61
C GLN A 227 15.22 20.77 10.94
N GLN A 228 15.10 19.46 11.15
CA GLN A 228 14.67 18.96 12.47
C GLN A 228 15.75 18.12 13.14
N ARG A 229 16.64 18.82 13.89
CA ARG A 229 17.35 18.22 15.03
C ARG A 229 16.28 17.66 15.98
N ALA A 230 16.45 16.38 16.33
CA ALA A 230 15.65 15.70 17.32
C ALA A 230 15.49 16.55 18.59
N LYS A 231 14.24 16.86 18.96
CA LYS A 231 13.94 17.20 20.36
C LYS A 231 13.91 15.88 21.13
N PRO A 232 14.65 15.74 22.24
CA PRO A 232 14.54 14.57 23.09
C PRO A 232 13.14 14.53 23.69
N VAL A 233 12.50 13.36 23.59
CA VAL A 233 11.27 13.03 24.31
C VAL A 233 11.64 12.97 25.79
N GLY A 234 11.18 13.95 26.56
CA GLY A 234 11.28 13.95 28.01
C GLY A 234 10.37 12.86 28.58
N HIS A 235 10.95 11.96 29.36
CA HIS A 235 10.23 11.00 30.19
C HIS A 235 9.46 11.76 31.29
N GLU A 236 8.14 11.90 31.15
CA GLU A 236 7.28 12.21 32.31
C GLU A 236 7.08 10.94 33.12
N GLY A 237 8.01 10.72 34.05
CA GLY A 237 7.82 9.77 35.15
C GLY A 237 6.81 10.33 36.14
N LYS A 238 5.66 9.66 36.25
CA LYS A 238 4.74 9.80 37.38
C LYS A 238 5.46 9.38 38.66
N THR A 239 5.65 10.31 39.58
CA THR A 239 5.78 10.01 41.01
C THR A 239 4.78 10.86 41.78
N THR A 240 3.75 10.19 42.26
CA THR A 240 2.84 10.58 43.34
C THR A 240 3.59 10.87 44.64
N GLY A 241 3.19 11.90 45.38
CA GLY A 241 3.41 11.93 46.84
C GLY A 241 3.62 13.30 47.48
N CYS A 242 2.54 13.83 48.07
CA CYS A 242 2.46 14.49 49.38
C CYS A 242 3.34 15.72 49.74
N THR A 243 2.63 16.84 49.90
CA THR A 243 2.43 17.56 51.19
C THR A 243 3.51 18.49 51.77
N LEU A 244 3.03 19.73 51.97
CA LEU A 244 3.29 20.71 53.04
C LEU A 244 4.21 21.92 52.78
N CYS A 245 3.56 23.06 52.96
CA CYS A 245 4.01 24.38 53.38
C CYS A 245 5.32 24.43 54.18
N LEU A 246 6.31 25.19 53.70
CA LEU A 246 6.70 26.54 54.14
C LEU A 246 7.92 26.99 53.32
#